data_AF-A0A522DPZ7-F1
#
_entry.id   AF-A0A522DPZ7-F1
#
_cell.length_a   1.000
_cell.length_b   1.000
_cell.length_c   1.000
_cell.angle_alpha   90.00
_cell.angle_beta   90.00
_cell.angle_gamma   90.00
#
_symmetry.space_group_name_H-M   'P 1'
#
loop_
_entity.id
_entity.type
_entity.pdbx_description
1 polymer ?
#
loop_
_entity_poly.entity_id
_entity_poly.type
_entity_poly.pdbx_seq_one_letter_code
_entity_poly.pdbx_strand_id
1 'polypeptide(L)' 'MISKYFNPYTDFGFKKLFGEEANKDLLIDFLNQLLPPQHQIVEL' A
#
# COMPACT_ATOMS: atom_id res chain seq x y z
N MET A 1 23.36 6.39 8.72
CA MET A 1 22.68 6.23 7.42
C MET A 1 21.47 7.17 7.39
N ILE A 2 21.23 7.87 6.29
CA ILE A 2 20.04 8.73 6.14
C ILE A 2 18.87 7.82 5.76
N SER A 3 17.91 7.66 6.66
CA SER A 3 16.64 6.99 6.34
C SER A 3 15.85 7.88 5.39
N LYS A 4 15.42 7.33 4.25
CA LYS A 4 14.49 7.99 3.34
C LYS A 4 13.09 7.47 3.63
N TYR A 5 12.16 8.39 3.85
CA TYR A 5 10.75 8.07 4.06
C TYR A 5 9.96 8.41 2.80
N PHE A 6 9.01 7.55 2.45
CA PHE A 6 8.05 7.80 1.39
C PHE A 6 6.69 8.11 2.01
N ASN A 7 6.03 9.15 1.52
CA ASN A 7 4.67 9.47 1.92
C ASN A 7 3.67 8.71 1.03
N PRO A 8 2.93 7.71 1.55
CA PRO A 8 1.96 6.94 0.76
C PRO A 8 0.78 7.78 0.27
N TYR A 9 0.53 8.97 0.83
CA TYR A 9 -0.54 9.88 0.39
C TYR A 9 -0.18 10.70 -0.86
N THR A 10 1.03 10.54 -1.40
CA THR A 10 1.43 11.14 -2.68
C THR A 10 1.43 10.08 -3.77
N ASP A 11 1.06 10.44 -5.00
CA ASP A 11 1.10 9.51 -6.14
C ASP A 11 2.47 8.84 -6.31
N PHE A 12 3.55 9.62 -6.16
CA PHE A 12 4.92 9.11 -6.21
C PHE A 12 5.22 8.10 -5.08
N GLY A 13 4.93 8.47 -3.83
CA GLY A 13 5.20 7.59 -2.69
C GLY A 13 4.35 6.33 -2.72
N PHE A 14 3.08 6.45 -3.11
CA PHE A 14 2.19 5.32 -3.29
C PHE A 14 2.73 4.35 -4.34
N LYS A 15 3.05 4.83 -5.55
CA LYS A 15 3.64 4.00 -6.61
C LYS A 15 4.96 3.39 -6.18
N LYS A 16 5.78 4.13 -5.44
CA LYS A 16 7.09 3.63 -4.99
C LYS A 16 6.97 2.52 -3.94
N LEU A 17 5.90 2.55 -3.12
CA LEU A 17 5.64 1.56 -2.08
C LEU A 17 4.85 0.36 -2.60
N PHE A 18 3.88 0.56 -3.50
CA PHE A 18 2.88 -0.46 -3.86
C PHE A 18 2.83 -0.79 -5.35
N GLY A 19 3.60 -0.11 -6.20
CA GLY A 19 3.52 -0.25 -7.66
C GLY A 19 4.28 -1.43 -8.27
N GLU A 20 4.86 -2.31 -7.45
CA GLU A 20 5.54 -3.53 -7.87
C GLU A 20 4.71 -4.75 -7.47
N GLU A 21 4.69 -5.79 -8.30
CA GLU A 21 3.91 -7.02 -8.06
C GLU A 21 4.26 -7.69 -6.72
N ALA A 22 5.52 -7.63 -6.29
CA ALA A 22 5.98 -8.16 -5.02
C ALA A 22 5.36 -7.45 -3.80
N ASN A 23 4.80 -6.25 -3.99
CA ASN A 23 4.20 -5.44 -2.93
C ASN A 23 2.66 -5.54 -2.92
N LYS A 24 2.08 -6.45 -3.70
CA LYS A 24 0.61 -6.65 -3.75
C LYS A 24 0.01 -6.97 -2.39
N ASP A 25 0.63 -7.85 -1.61
CA ASP A 25 0.14 -8.18 -0.26
C ASP A 25 0.18 -6.97 0.67
N LEU A 26 1.22 -6.13 0.54
CA LEU A 26 1.36 -4.90 1.31
C LEU A 26 0.29 -3.86 0.91
N LEU A 27 -0.04 -3.79 -0.39
CA LEU A 27 -1.12 -2.94 -0.89
C LEU A 27 -2.48 -3.40 -0.37
N ILE A 28 -2.74 -4.71 -0.39
CA ILE A 28 -3.97 -5.30 0.15
C ILE A 28 -4.12 -4.95 1.63
N ASP A 29 -3.08 -5.18 2.45
CA ASP A 29 -3.11 -4.85 3.88
C ASP A 29 -3.37 -3.35 4.12
N PHE A 30 -2.67 -2.47 3.38
CA PHE A 30 -2.86 -1.03 3.48
C PHE A 30 -4.30 -0.61 3.19
N LEU A 31 -4.89 -1.11 2.10
CA LEU A 31 -6.28 -0.78 1.74
C LEU A 31 -7.27 -1.35 2.77
N ASN A 32 -7.00 -2.55 3.27
CA ASN A 32 -7.83 -3.22 4.25
C ASN A 32 -7.86 -2.52 5.62
N GLN A 33 -6.83 -1.77 5.98
CA GLN A 33 -6.87 -0.90 7.16
C GLN A 33 -7.84 0.29 7.01
N LEU A 34 -8.18 0.67 5.78
CA LEU A 34 -9.11 1.77 5.47
C LEU A 34 -10.54 1.27 5.22
N LEU A 35 -10.68 0.03 4.77
CA LEU A 35 -11.96 -0.56 4.37
C LEU A 35 -12.68 -1.20 5.56
N PRO A 36 -14.02 -1.12 5.64
CA PRO A 36 -14.77 -1.85 6.65
C PRO A 36 -14.72 -3.37 6.41
N PRO A 37 -15.05 -4.21 7.40
CA PRO A 37 -14.90 -5.67 7.31
C PRO A 37 -15.59 -6.33 6.11
N GLN A 38 -16.74 -5.83 5.68
CA GLN A 38 -17.48 -6.36 4.52
C GLN A 38 -16.90 -6.00 3.15
N HIS A 39 -15.89 -5.13 3.10
CA HIS A 39 -15.23 -4.68 1.87
C HIS A 39 -13.75 -5.07 1.82
N GLN A 40 -13.31 -5.99 2.68
CA GLN A 40 -11.93 -6.44 2.71
C GLN A 40 -11.54 -7.11 1.38
N ILE A 41 -10.38 -6.75 0.87
CA ILE A 41 -9.78 -7.27 -0.35
C ILE A 41 -8.97 -8.52 0.01
N VAL A 42 -9.15 -9.59 -0.76
CA VAL A 42 -8.40 -10.85 -0.60
C VAL A 42 -7.35 -11.01 -1.70
N GLU A 43 -7.59 -10.47 -2.89
CA GLU A 43 -6.70 -10.59 -4.06
C GLU A 43 -6.91 -9.41 -5.02
N LEU A 44 -5.84 -8.98 -5.72
CA LEU A 44 -5.78 -7.85 -6.66
C LEU A 44 -5.33 -8.27 -8.07
#